data_AF-A0A9E7JEV7-F1
#
_entry.id   AF-A0A9E7JEV7-F1
#
_cell.length_a   1.000
_cell.length_b   1.000
_cell.length_c   1.000
_cell.angle_alpha   90.00
_cell.angle_beta   90.00
_cell.angle_gamma   90.00
#
_symmetry.space_group_name_H-M   'P 1'
#
loop_
_entity.id
_entity.type
_entity.pdbx_description
1 polymer ?
#
loop_
_entity_poly.entity_id
_entity_poly.type
_entity_poly.pdbx_seq_one_letter_code
_entity_poly.pdbx_strand_id
1 'polypeptide(L)'
;MADGDGLLEIQGRKRTTQAASVSLPAPIPSPSMVPGASSLDIFSFTHTPNYCEENVYLLCKKLCEVGAADPMGADLFVVFISNEEKMVPLWHQKASIRNDGLVLWDYHVICIQSRRGKLFDLVWDLDSSLPIPSPINVYFSEAIQPMYSPNLAFSGGSCSSISSLLCIRSKSYER
;
A
#
# COMPACT_ATOMS: atom_id res chain seq x y z
N MET A 1 93.21 9.05 -14.34
CA MET A 1 93.50 8.52 -15.70
C MET A 1 92.25 8.72 -16.53
N ALA A 2 92.41 9.49 -17.61
CA ALA A 2 91.55 9.64 -18.79
C ALA A 2 90.09 10.11 -18.62
N ASP A 3 89.90 11.37 -19.01
CA ASP A 3 88.96 11.94 -19.98
C ASP A 3 87.90 11.06 -20.67
N GLY A 4 86.76 11.67 -20.99
CA GLY A 4 85.85 11.18 -22.03
C GLY A 4 84.49 11.90 -22.11
N ASP A 5 84.45 13.01 -22.86
CA ASP A 5 83.25 13.73 -23.31
C ASP A 5 82.24 12.85 -24.09
N GLY A 6 80.94 13.19 -24.00
CA GLY A 6 79.88 12.60 -24.81
C GLY A 6 78.55 13.35 -24.71
N LEU A 7 78.33 14.25 -25.67
CA LEU A 7 77.24 15.22 -25.83
C LEU A 7 75.89 14.59 -26.29
N LEU A 8 74.80 15.37 -26.14
CA LEU A 8 73.47 15.28 -26.83
C LEU A 8 72.44 14.33 -26.16
N GLU A 9 71.15 14.61 -26.02
CA GLU A 9 70.27 15.62 -26.61
C GLU A 9 68.99 15.71 -25.73
N ILE A 10 68.56 16.93 -25.40
CA ILE A 10 67.30 17.22 -24.71
C ILE A 10 66.16 17.25 -25.72
N GLN A 11 65.33 16.22 -25.74
CA GLN A 11 64.07 16.25 -26.47
C GLN A 11 62.87 16.14 -25.51
N GLY A 12 62.23 17.28 -25.30
CA GLY A 12 60.97 17.37 -24.58
C GLY A 12 59.90 16.51 -25.25
N ARG A 13 59.22 15.69 -24.45
CA ARG A 13 58.03 14.96 -24.88
C ARG A 13 56.87 15.20 -23.92
N LYS A 14 55.72 15.41 -24.55
CA LYS A 14 54.51 16.06 -24.06
C LYS A 14 53.78 15.22 -23.03
N ARG A 15 53.09 15.92 -22.11
CA ARG A 15 52.06 15.38 -21.21
C ARG A 15 51.07 14.51 -21.98
N THR A 16 50.72 13.35 -21.41
CA THR A 16 49.41 12.73 -21.59
C THR A 16 48.99 12.20 -20.23
N THR A 17 48.18 12.99 -19.55
CA THR A 17 47.41 12.55 -18.39
C THR A 17 46.40 11.52 -18.87
N GLN A 18 46.60 10.27 -18.49
CA GLN A 18 45.66 9.19 -18.73
C GLN A 18 44.45 9.43 -17.83
N ALA A 19 43.34 9.88 -18.42
CA ALA A 19 42.05 9.92 -17.74
C ALA A 19 41.60 8.47 -17.51
N ALA A 20 41.66 8.00 -16.27
CA ALA A 20 41.05 6.75 -15.87
C ALA A 20 39.52 6.91 -15.99
N SER A 21 38.93 6.26 -16.98
CA SER A 21 37.48 6.13 -17.10
C SER A 21 36.96 5.30 -15.93
N VAL A 22 36.28 5.93 -14.97
CA VAL A 22 35.55 5.24 -13.91
C VAL A 22 34.32 4.58 -14.56
N SER A 23 34.35 3.26 -14.68
CA SER A 23 33.23 2.46 -15.14
C SER A 23 32.09 2.56 -14.12
N LEU A 24 30.92 3.03 -14.55
CA LEU A 24 29.71 3.01 -13.75
C LEU A 24 29.31 1.55 -13.43
N PRO A 25 28.88 1.22 -12.20
CA PRO A 25 28.36 -0.11 -11.90
C PRO A 25 27.10 -0.38 -12.75
N ALA A 26 26.97 -1.63 -13.20
CA ALA A 26 25.84 -2.08 -14.00
C ALA A 26 24.49 -1.75 -13.33
N PRO A 27 23.45 -1.42 -14.11
CA PRO A 27 22.13 -1.18 -13.55
C PRO A 27 21.67 -2.42 -12.77
N ILE A 28 21.26 -2.20 -11.52
CA ILE A 28 20.65 -3.19 -10.66
C ILE A 28 19.48 -3.81 -11.43
N PRO A 29 19.38 -5.15 -11.57
CA PRO A 29 18.24 -5.75 -12.23
C PRO A 29 16.96 -5.33 -11.48
N SER A 30 16.03 -4.73 -12.22
CA SER A 30 14.66 -4.46 -11.79
C SER A 30 14.09 -5.68 -11.07
N PRO A 31 13.25 -5.53 -10.02
CA PRO A 31 12.63 -6.65 -9.35
C PRO A 31 11.64 -7.34 -10.30
N SER A 32 12.17 -8.24 -11.12
CA SER A 32 11.42 -9.19 -11.91
C SER A 32 10.69 -10.11 -10.95
N MET A 33 9.37 -9.97 -10.97
CA MET A 33 8.39 -11.05 -10.84
C MET A 33 8.81 -12.20 -9.91
N VAL A 34 8.38 -12.09 -8.66
CA VAL A 34 8.07 -13.28 -7.86
C VAL A 34 6.99 -14.09 -8.61
N PRO A 35 7.28 -15.31 -9.08
CA PRO A 35 6.27 -16.20 -9.64
C PRO A 35 5.58 -16.89 -8.47
N GLY A 36 4.33 -16.53 -8.18
CA GLY A 36 3.57 -17.20 -7.12
C GLY A 36 2.34 -16.48 -6.57
N ALA A 37 2.10 -15.22 -6.95
CA ALA A 37 0.75 -14.66 -6.88
C ALA A 37 0.14 -14.89 -8.26
N SER A 38 -0.67 -15.93 -8.41
CA SER A 38 -1.67 -15.93 -9.47
C SER A 38 -2.36 -14.58 -9.38
N SER A 39 -2.32 -13.78 -10.45
CA SER A 39 -3.07 -12.53 -10.51
C SER A 39 -4.52 -12.94 -10.35
N LEU A 40 -5.04 -12.87 -9.12
CA LEU A 40 -6.46 -12.95 -8.88
C LEU A 40 -7.03 -11.88 -9.79
N ASP A 41 -7.85 -12.30 -10.75
CA ASP A 41 -8.43 -11.35 -11.67
C ASP A 41 -9.47 -10.56 -10.86
N ILE A 42 -9.02 -9.45 -10.30
CA ILE A 42 -9.83 -8.58 -9.43
C ILE A 42 -11.06 -8.09 -10.20
N PHE A 43 -11.01 -8.05 -11.54
CA PHE A 43 -12.15 -7.72 -12.38
C PHE A 43 -13.23 -8.82 -12.41
N SER A 44 -12.94 -10.02 -11.91
CA SER A 44 -13.92 -11.12 -11.81
C SER A 44 -14.81 -11.03 -10.58
N PHE A 45 -14.55 -10.11 -9.64
CA PHE A 45 -15.42 -9.92 -8.48
C PHE A 45 -16.66 -9.14 -8.89
N THR A 46 -17.83 -9.69 -8.60
CA THR A 46 -19.08 -8.95 -8.67
C THR A 46 -19.04 -7.81 -7.65
N HIS A 47 -19.12 -6.58 -8.14
CA HIS A 47 -19.13 -5.37 -7.30
C HIS A 47 -20.37 -4.55 -7.65
N THR A 48 -21.13 -4.22 -6.60
CA THR A 48 -22.27 -3.31 -6.68
C THR A 48 -21.99 -2.11 -5.78
N PRO A 49 -21.87 -0.88 -6.31
CA PRO A 49 -21.62 0.30 -5.49
C PRO A 49 -22.66 0.46 -4.37
N ASN A 50 -22.23 0.80 -3.16
CA ASN A 50 -23.04 0.96 -1.94
C ASN A 50 -23.62 -0.33 -1.33
N TYR A 51 -23.18 -1.51 -1.79
CA TYR A 51 -23.50 -2.81 -1.20
C TYR A 51 -22.21 -3.50 -0.72
N CYS A 52 -21.37 -2.78 0.02
CA CYS A 52 -20.04 -3.21 0.45
C CYS A 52 -20.06 -4.52 1.25
N GLU A 53 -21.11 -4.74 2.04
CA GLU A 53 -21.37 -5.94 2.82
C GLU A 53 -21.59 -7.18 1.94
N GLU A 54 -22.39 -7.07 0.87
CA GLU A 54 -22.61 -8.17 -0.08
C GLU A 54 -21.36 -8.41 -0.92
N ASN A 55 -20.70 -7.34 -1.35
CA ASN A 55 -19.46 -7.41 -2.11
C ASN A 55 -18.37 -8.14 -1.32
N VAL A 56 -18.20 -7.81 -0.02
CA VAL A 56 -17.23 -8.47 0.86
C VAL A 56 -17.62 -9.93 1.14
N TYR A 57 -18.90 -10.23 1.29
CA TYR A 57 -19.37 -11.61 1.43
C TYR A 57 -19.00 -12.47 0.21
N LEU A 58 -19.30 -11.98 -1.00
CA LEU A 58 -18.97 -12.67 -2.25
C LEU A 58 -17.46 -12.80 -2.47
N LEU A 59 -16.71 -11.76 -2.11
CA LEU A 59 -15.25 -11.77 -2.11
C LEU A 59 -14.71 -12.89 -1.20
N CYS A 60 -15.16 -12.97 0.06
CA CYS A 60 -14.67 -13.98 1.00
C CYS A 60 -14.92 -15.40 0.46
N LYS A 61 -16.13 -15.65 -0.05
CA LYS A 61 -16.48 -16.92 -0.69
C LYS A 61 -15.54 -17.24 -1.84
N LYS A 62 -15.29 -16.27 -2.72
CA LYS A 62 -14.43 -16.44 -3.88
C LYS A 62 -12.96 -16.68 -3.50
N LEU A 63 -12.44 -15.98 -2.48
CA LEU A 63 -11.09 -16.20 -1.96
C LEU A 63 -10.90 -17.62 -1.43
N CYS A 64 -11.91 -18.17 -0.74
CA CYS A 64 -11.91 -19.56 -0.30
C CYS A 64 -11.96 -20.53 -1.49
N GLU A 65 -12.82 -20.27 -2.49
CA GLU A 65 -12.99 -21.11 -3.68
C GLU A 65 -11.70 -21.23 -4.53
N VAL A 66 -10.97 -20.13 -4.68
CA VAL A 66 -9.74 -20.09 -5.50
C VAL A 66 -8.47 -20.49 -4.71
N GLY A 67 -8.61 -20.84 -3.44
CA GLY A 67 -7.50 -21.22 -2.56
C GLY A 67 -6.57 -20.06 -2.18
N ALA A 68 -7.06 -18.82 -2.27
CA ALA A 68 -6.32 -17.64 -1.81
C ALA A 68 -6.45 -17.42 -0.29
N ALA A 69 -7.49 -17.99 0.32
CA ALA A 69 -7.75 -18.00 1.76
C ALA A 69 -7.93 -19.44 2.26
N ASP A 70 -7.98 -19.61 3.58
CA ASP A 70 -8.33 -20.89 4.19
C ASP A 70 -9.67 -21.39 3.62
N PRO A 71 -9.82 -22.68 3.30
CA PRO A 71 -11.07 -23.19 2.74
C PRO A 71 -12.28 -22.88 3.62
N MET A 72 -12.15 -22.89 4.95
CA MET A 72 -13.21 -22.55 5.89
C MET A 72 -13.33 -21.03 6.12
N GLY A 73 -12.43 -20.22 5.54
CA GLY A 73 -12.33 -18.79 5.77
C GLY A 73 -11.87 -18.43 7.18
N ALA A 74 -11.20 -19.36 7.88
CA ALA A 74 -10.74 -19.16 9.25
C ALA A 74 -9.66 -18.07 9.39
N ASP A 75 -9.06 -17.65 8.27
CA ASP A 75 -8.12 -16.54 8.17
C ASP A 75 -8.78 -15.23 7.69
N LEU A 76 -10.09 -15.20 7.45
CA LEU A 76 -10.83 -14.05 6.96
C LEU A 76 -11.71 -13.42 8.05
N PHE A 77 -11.63 -12.10 8.15
CA PHE A 77 -12.40 -11.30 9.09
C PHE A 77 -13.16 -10.22 8.34
N VAL A 78 -14.48 -10.23 8.45
CA VAL A 78 -15.33 -9.17 7.91
C VAL A 78 -15.42 -8.05 8.93
N VAL A 79 -15.06 -6.85 8.51
CA VAL A 79 -14.90 -5.69 9.38
C VAL A 79 -15.88 -4.61 8.97
N PHE A 80 -16.79 -4.28 9.89
CA PHE A 80 -17.66 -3.12 9.77
C PHE A 80 -16.97 -1.92 10.41
N ILE A 81 -16.94 -0.84 9.64
CA ILE A 81 -16.35 0.44 10.01
C ILE A 81 -17.49 1.45 10.08
N SER A 82 -17.84 1.91 11.28
CA SER A 82 -18.85 2.95 11.48
C SER A 82 -18.54 3.72 12.76
N ASN A 83 -19.33 4.76 13.05
CA ASN A 83 -19.33 5.48 14.32
C ASN A 83 -20.77 5.86 14.69
N GLU A 84 -20.99 6.43 15.87
CA GLU A 84 -22.35 6.78 16.35
C GLU A 84 -23.06 7.74 15.40
N GLU A 85 -22.31 8.68 14.83
CA GLU A 85 -22.85 9.70 13.92
C GLU A 85 -23.04 9.23 12.49
N LYS A 86 -22.61 8.01 12.15
CA LYS A 86 -22.60 7.49 10.77
C LYS A 86 -21.94 8.48 9.81
N MET A 87 -20.77 8.96 10.21
CA MET A 87 -19.96 9.92 9.48
C MET A 87 -18.50 9.49 9.59
N VAL A 88 -18.13 8.47 8.80
CA VAL A 88 -16.77 7.94 8.76
C VAL A 88 -16.03 8.49 7.54
N PRO A 89 -14.98 9.30 7.73
CA PRO A 89 -14.13 9.72 6.63
C PRO A 89 -13.20 8.57 6.22
N LEU A 90 -13.20 8.23 4.93
CA LEU A 90 -12.23 7.31 4.32
C LEU A 90 -11.59 7.94 3.08
N TRP A 91 -10.27 7.87 3.00
CA TRP A 91 -9.49 8.36 1.86
C TRP A 91 -9.22 7.26 0.84
N HIS A 92 -8.75 7.66 -0.34
CA HIS A 92 -8.44 6.75 -1.45
C HIS A 92 -9.62 5.82 -1.79
N GLN A 93 -10.81 6.41 -1.96
CA GLN A 93 -12.04 5.72 -2.32
C GLN A 93 -12.42 6.05 -3.77
N LYS A 94 -12.76 5.03 -4.56
CA LYS A 94 -13.11 5.12 -5.99
C LYS A 94 -14.34 6.00 -6.26
N ALA A 95 -15.24 6.10 -5.29
CA ALA A 95 -16.45 6.92 -5.39
C ALA A 95 -16.17 8.43 -5.23
N SER A 96 -14.97 8.82 -4.79
CA SER A 96 -14.63 10.24 -4.63
C SER A 96 -14.37 10.92 -5.97
N ILE A 97 -14.86 12.15 -6.10
CA ILE A 97 -14.47 13.08 -7.18
C ILE A 97 -13.24 13.92 -6.82
N ARG A 98 -12.78 13.85 -5.58
CA ARG A 98 -11.66 14.65 -5.07
C ARG A 98 -10.34 13.93 -5.33
N ASN A 99 -9.26 14.69 -5.51
CA ASN A 99 -7.92 14.13 -5.71
C ASN A 99 -7.39 13.35 -4.50
N ASP A 100 -7.85 13.68 -3.29
CA ASP A 100 -7.48 12.97 -2.06
C ASP A 100 -8.30 11.68 -1.84
N GLY A 101 -9.28 11.41 -2.71
CA GLY A 101 -10.10 10.22 -2.61
C GLY A 101 -11.03 10.19 -1.40
N LEU A 102 -11.26 11.32 -0.73
CA LEU A 102 -12.09 11.36 0.49
C LEU A 102 -13.57 11.09 0.17
N VAL A 103 -14.17 10.16 0.90
CA VAL A 103 -15.60 9.87 0.93
C VAL A 103 -16.05 9.82 2.40
N LEU A 104 -17.23 10.36 2.68
CA LEU A 104 -17.86 10.28 3.99
C LEU A 104 -18.93 9.19 3.96
N TRP A 105 -18.67 8.08 4.63
CA TRP A 105 -19.55 6.91 4.68
C TRP A 105 -20.39 6.92 5.95
N ASP A 106 -21.61 6.39 5.87
CA ASP A 106 -22.42 6.05 7.04
C ASP A 106 -21.89 4.79 7.73
N TYR A 107 -21.48 3.81 6.93
CA TYR A 107 -20.63 2.70 7.31
C TYR A 107 -19.87 2.19 6.08
N HIS A 108 -18.80 1.45 6.30
CA HIS A 108 -18.09 0.72 5.25
C HIS A 108 -17.74 -0.69 5.71
N VAL A 109 -17.61 -1.61 4.77
CA VAL A 109 -17.24 -3.01 5.05
C VAL A 109 -16.01 -3.40 4.24
N ILE A 110 -15.03 -3.97 4.94
CA ILE A 110 -13.81 -4.52 4.35
C ILE A 110 -13.58 -5.96 4.82
N CYS A 111 -12.70 -6.68 4.14
CA CYS A 111 -12.19 -7.97 4.62
C CYS A 111 -10.72 -7.86 5.02
N ILE A 112 -10.38 -8.33 6.22
CA ILE A 112 -9.00 -8.51 6.66
C ILE A 112 -8.65 -9.99 6.56
N GLN A 113 -7.57 -10.29 5.85
CA GLN A 113 -7.00 -11.63 5.79
C GLN A 113 -5.76 -11.72 6.67
N SER A 114 -5.86 -12.53 7.73
CA SER A 114 -4.77 -12.84 8.65
C SER A 114 -3.77 -13.79 7.98
N ARG A 115 -2.54 -13.35 7.77
CA ARG A 115 -1.52 -14.19 7.12
C ARG A 115 -0.52 -14.72 8.13
N ARG A 116 -0.88 -15.83 8.77
CA ARG A 116 -0.01 -16.49 9.76
C ARG A 116 1.41 -16.71 9.22
N GLY A 117 2.41 -16.21 9.93
CA GLY A 117 3.82 -16.33 9.54
C GLY A 117 4.27 -15.39 8.41
N LYS A 118 3.46 -14.40 8.03
CA LYS A 118 3.86 -13.29 7.14
C LYS A 118 4.06 -12.00 7.93
N LEU A 119 4.72 -11.04 7.29
CA LEU A 119 5.11 -9.78 7.91
C LEU A 119 3.91 -8.86 8.18
N PHE A 120 2.87 -8.93 7.36
CA PHE A 120 1.66 -8.12 7.49
C PHE A 120 0.43 -8.89 7.03
N ASP A 121 -0.71 -8.57 7.64
CA ASP A 121 -2.03 -8.96 7.17
C ASP A 121 -2.44 -8.14 5.94
N LEU A 122 -3.46 -8.62 5.24
CA LEU A 122 -3.97 -7.98 4.03
C LEU A 122 -5.37 -7.42 4.25
N VAL A 123 -5.64 -6.28 3.63
CA VAL A 123 -6.96 -5.65 3.55
C VAL A 123 -7.47 -5.77 2.12
N TRP A 124 -8.69 -6.26 2.01
CA TRP A 124 -9.45 -6.30 0.78
C TRP A 124 -10.62 -5.32 0.90
N ASP A 125 -10.48 -4.19 0.21
CA ASP A 125 -11.50 -3.15 0.07
C ASP A 125 -11.74 -2.93 -1.43
N LEU A 126 -12.90 -3.36 -1.92
CA LEU A 126 -13.24 -3.27 -3.34
C LEU A 126 -13.56 -1.83 -3.77
N ASP A 127 -13.90 -0.95 -2.82
CA ASP A 127 -14.18 0.47 -3.06
C ASP A 127 -12.93 1.35 -2.95
N SER A 128 -11.80 0.81 -2.46
CA SER A 128 -10.54 1.55 -2.42
C SER A 128 -9.86 1.69 -3.78
N SER A 129 -9.20 2.83 -4.00
CA SER A 129 -8.24 3.07 -5.08
C SER A 129 -6.80 2.66 -4.72
N LEU A 130 -6.55 2.22 -3.48
CA LEU A 130 -5.28 1.58 -3.10
C LEU A 130 -5.13 0.21 -3.78
N PRO A 131 -3.92 -0.39 -3.81
CA PRO A 131 -3.74 -1.74 -4.33
C PRO A 131 -4.68 -2.74 -3.63
N ILE A 132 -5.22 -3.70 -4.38
CA ILE A 132 -6.08 -4.75 -3.83
C ILE A 132 -5.39 -6.10 -4.05
N PRO A 133 -5.10 -6.88 -2.99
CA PRO A 133 -5.18 -6.49 -1.59
C PRO A 133 -4.09 -5.48 -1.18
N SER A 134 -4.37 -4.67 -0.16
CA SER A 134 -3.41 -3.73 0.45
C SER A 134 -2.79 -4.33 1.71
N PRO A 135 -1.49 -4.12 1.98
CA PRO A 135 -0.93 -4.39 3.31
C PRO A 135 -1.67 -3.58 4.39
N ILE A 136 -2.01 -4.21 5.52
CA ILE A 136 -2.84 -3.59 6.56
C ILE A 136 -2.28 -2.26 7.08
N ASN A 137 -0.96 -2.17 7.23
CA ASN A 137 -0.30 -0.94 7.68
C ASN A 137 -0.47 0.21 6.68
N VAL A 138 -0.41 -0.08 5.37
CA VAL A 138 -0.61 0.91 4.31
C VAL A 138 -2.06 1.36 4.27
N TYR A 139 -3.01 0.42 4.35
CA TYR A 139 -4.44 0.75 4.34
C TYR A 139 -4.80 1.64 5.55
N PHE A 140 -4.33 1.29 6.75
CA PHE A 140 -4.60 2.09 7.95
C PHE A 140 -3.96 3.49 7.88
N SER A 141 -2.73 3.61 7.37
CA SER A 141 -2.07 4.92 7.29
C SER A 141 -2.68 5.82 6.21
N GLU A 142 -3.08 5.25 5.07
CA GLU A 142 -3.52 6.01 3.90
C GLU A 142 -5.03 6.22 3.84
N ALA A 143 -5.84 5.18 4.11
CA ALA A 143 -7.30 5.22 3.95
C ALA A 143 -8.03 5.61 5.24
N ILE A 144 -7.58 5.13 6.41
CA ILE A 144 -8.21 5.47 7.70
C ILE A 144 -7.70 6.82 8.24
N GLN A 145 -6.40 7.09 8.10
CA GLN A 145 -5.73 8.30 8.60
C GLN A 145 -6.12 8.66 10.05
N PRO A 146 -5.85 7.79 11.04
CA PRO A 146 -6.32 7.99 12.43
C PRO A 146 -5.76 9.26 13.11
N MET A 147 -4.70 9.85 12.57
CA MET A 147 -4.09 11.09 13.08
C MET A 147 -4.67 12.35 12.42
N TYR A 148 -5.57 12.21 11.44
CA TYR A 148 -6.19 13.34 10.79
C TYR A 148 -7.26 13.96 11.70
N SER A 149 -6.94 15.13 12.27
CA SER A 149 -7.93 16.00 12.89
C SER A 149 -8.38 17.02 11.85
N PRO A 150 -9.60 16.93 11.29
CA PRO A 150 -10.13 18.04 10.52
C PRO A 150 -10.21 19.25 11.45
N ASN A 151 -9.61 20.37 11.05
CA ASN A 151 -9.91 21.67 11.67
C ASN A 151 -11.38 22.01 11.37
N LEU A 152 -12.32 21.40 12.09
CA LEU A 152 -13.70 21.82 12.12
C LEU A 152 -13.74 23.07 13.01
N ALA A 153 -13.57 24.23 12.39
CA ALA A 153 -13.79 25.51 13.03
C ALA A 153 -15.28 25.66 13.36
N PHE A 154 -15.73 25.06 14.46
CA PHE A 154 -16.96 25.46 15.14
C PHE A 154 -16.60 26.42 16.26
N SER A 155 -17.00 27.66 16.07
CA SER A 155 -16.96 28.71 17.08
C SER A 155 -17.72 28.27 18.34
N GLY A 156 -17.02 28.24 19.47
CA GLY A 156 -17.63 28.32 20.80
C GLY A 156 -18.24 27.02 21.31
N GLY A 157 -17.39 26.07 21.71
CA GLY A 157 -17.80 24.93 22.52
C GLY A 157 -16.59 24.06 22.85
N SER A 158 -16.43 23.71 24.13
CA SER A 158 -15.32 22.90 24.66
C SER A 158 -14.97 21.72 23.75
N CYS A 159 -13.81 21.79 23.10
CA CYS A 159 -13.26 20.73 22.26
C CYS A 159 -12.86 19.56 23.15
N SER A 160 -13.81 18.66 23.38
CA SER A 160 -13.54 17.35 23.94
C SER A 160 -13.06 16.50 22.78
N SER A 161 -11.73 16.40 22.64
CA SER A 161 -10.99 15.39 21.88
C SER A 161 -11.80 14.67 20.80
N ILE A 162 -11.66 15.09 19.54
CA ILE A 162 -12.19 14.36 18.37
C ILE A 162 -11.34 13.09 18.18
N SER A 163 -11.44 12.16 19.11
CA SER A 163 -11.23 10.74 18.87
C SER A 163 -12.62 10.18 18.64
N SER A 164 -13.24 10.52 17.51
CA SER A 164 -14.49 9.89 17.08
C SER A 164 -14.18 8.41 16.98
N LEU A 165 -14.63 7.65 17.99
CA LEU A 165 -14.35 6.23 18.15
C LEU A 165 -14.81 5.52 16.89
N LEU A 166 -13.84 5.19 16.03
CA LEU A 166 -14.07 4.29 14.91
C LEU A 166 -14.44 2.95 15.52
N CYS A 167 -15.72 2.60 15.44
CA CYS A 167 -16.22 1.32 15.90
C CYS A 167 -15.88 0.29 14.83
N ILE A 168 -14.67 -0.26 14.93
CA ILE A 168 -14.22 -1.39 14.11
C ILE A 168 -14.76 -2.66 14.79
N ARG A 169 -15.83 -3.24 14.23
CA ARG A 169 -16.33 -4.54 14.67
C ARG A 169 -15.95 -5.57 13.62
N SER A 170 -15.07 -6.49 13.99
CA SER A 170 -14.78 -7.68 13.20
C SER A 170 -15.67 -8.84 13.63
N LYS A 171 -16.17 -9.61 12.67
CA LYS A 171 -16.61 -10.99 12.91
C LYS A 171 -15.74 -11.92 12.07
N SER A 172 -15.38 -13.07 12.64
CA SER A 172 -14.83 -14.17 11.84
C SER A 172 -15.83 -14.50 10.74
N TYR A 173 -15.32 -14.77 9.54
CA TYR A 173 -16.17 -15.29 8.48
C TYR A 173 -16.65 -16.69 8.88
N GLU A 174 -17.97 -16.86 9.04
CA GLU A 174 -18.64 -18.13 9.30
C GLU A 174 -19.52 -18.45 8.10
N ARG A 175 -19.39 -19.67 7.56
CA ARG A 175 -20.18 -20.17 6.42
C ARG A 175 -21.58 -20.63 6.82
#